data_AF-A0A4D7AY64-F1
#
_entry.id   AF-A0A4D7AY64-F1
#
_cell.length_a   1.000
_cell.length_b   1.000
_cell.length_c   1.000
_cell.angle_alpha   90.00
_cell.angle_beta   90.00
_cell.angle_gamma   90.00
#
_symmetry.space_group_name_H-M   'P 1'
#
loop_
_entity.id
_entity.type
_entity.pdbx_description
1 polymer ?
#
loop_
_entity_poly.entity_id
_entity_poly.type
_entity_poly.pdbx_seq_one_letter_code
_entity_poly.pdbx_strand_id
1 'polypeptide(L)' 'MAEFCSNCRLFHESRSANAGLCRAHPPRAQADGSAIWPSVNRNDWCGEYRQIPPPENPGLRKMVI' A
#
# COMPACT_ATOMS: atom_id res chain seq x y z
N MET A 1 6.18 -11.04 8.93
CA MET A 1 5.34 -10.87 7.74
C MET A 1 6.24 -10.67 6.53
N ALA A 2 5.87 -11.20 5.37
CA ALA A 2 6.59 -10.91 4.13
C ALA A 2 6.16 -9.55 3.54
N GLU A 3 7.13 -8.74 3.13
CA GLU A 3 6.98 -7.33 2.73
C GLU A 3 6.59 -7.18 1.25
N PHE A 4 5.47 -7.79 0.87
CA PHE A 4 4.95 -7.70 -0.51
C PHE A 4 3.96 -6.56 -0.68
N CYS A 5 3.80 -6.07 -1.92
CA CYS A 5 2.81 -5.06 -2.28
C CYS A 5 1.42 -5.44 -1.80
N SER A 6 0.97 -6.69 -1.97
CA SER A 6 -0.34 -7.16 -1.48
C SER A 6 -0.58 -6.99 0.03
N ASN A 7 0.48 -6.90 0.84
CA ASN A 7 0.41 -6.69 2.29
C ASN A 7 0.75 -5.25 2.71
N CYS A 8 0.95 -4.35 1.75
CA CYS A 8 1.39 -2.98 2.00
C CYS A 8 0.18 -2.04 2.12
N ARG A 9 0.21 -1.13 3.10
CA ARG A 9 -0.79 -0.05 3.28
C ARG A 9 -0.92 0.85 2.05
N LEU A 10 0.13 0.94 1.24
CA LEU A 10 0.20 1.80 0.06
C LEU A 10 -0.27 1.10 -1.23
N PHE A 11 -0.62 -0.19 -1.15
CA PHE A 11 -1.14 -0.93 -2.28
C PHE A 11 -2.65 -0.76 -2.38
N HIS A 12 -3.13 -0.46 -3.58
CA HIS A 12 -4.55 -0.33 -3.88
C HIS A 12 -4.95 -1.42 -4.87
N GLU A 13 -5.91 -2.24 -4.50
CA GLU A 13 -6.41 -3.29 -5.39
C GLU A 13 -7.00 -2.68 -6.67
N SER A 14 -6.71 -3.31 -7.80
CA SER A 14 -7.31 -3.00 -9.10
C SER A 14 -8.22 -4.17 -9.49
N ARG A 15 -9.08 -3.98 -10.50
CA ARG A 15 -9.95 -5.06 -11.02
C ARG A 15 -9.15 -6.21 -11.65
N SER A 16 -7.85 -6.03 -11.91
CA SER A 16 -6.97 -7.09 -12.36
C SER A 16 -6.61 -8.03 -11.21
N ALA A 17 -6.80 -9.33 -11.41
CA ALA A 17 -6.61 -10.32 -10.33
C ALA A 17 -5.19 -10.35 -9.75
N ASN A 18 -4.15 -10.07 -10.56
CA ASN A 18 -2.75 -10.24 -10.15
C ASN A 18 -1.98 -8.92 -9.96
N ALA A 19 -2.61 -7.79 -10.22
CA ALA A 19 -1.97 -6.48 -10.18
C ALA A 19 -2.81 -5.46 -9.41
N GLY A 20 -2.13 -4.49 -8.81
CA GLY A 20 -2.74 -3.32 -8.19
C GLY A 20 -1.91 -2.08 -8.44
N LEU A 21 -2.27 -0.98 -7.79
CA LEU A 21 -1.59 0.30 -7.93
C LEU A 21 -0.74 0.58 -6.69
N CYS A 22 0.51 0.99 -6.88
CA CYS A 22 1.39 1.44 -5.81
C CYS A 22 1.20 2.95 -5.57
N ARG A 23 0.88 3.33 -4.33
CA ARG A 23 0.68 4.73 -3.93
C ARG A 23 1.80 5.29 -3.04
N ALA A 24 3.01 4.75 -3.14
CA ALA A 24 4.16 5.25 -2.40
C ALA A 24 4.62 6.64 -2.84
N HIS A 25 4.42 6.97 -4.12
CA HIS A 25 4.74 8.28 -4.70
C HIS A 25 3.58 8.79 -5.55
N PRO A 26 3.44 10.12 -5.74
CA PRO A 26 2.38 10.70 -6.57
C PRO A 26 2.27 10.07 -7.98
N PRO A 27 1.08 10.10 -8.61
CA PRO A 27 0.89 9.57 -9.95
C PRO A 27 1.72 10.37 -10.95
N ARG A 28 2.19 9.72 -12.01
CA ARG A 28 2.94 10.38 -13.08
C ARG A 28 1.97 11.05 -14.04
N ALA A 29 2.21 12.33 -14.31
CA ALA A 29 1.46 13.08 -15.31
C ALA A 29 1.77 12.55 -16.71
N GLN A 30 0.74 12.50 -17.55
CA GLN A 30 0.78 12.05 -18.93
C GLN A 30 0.56 13.24 -19.87
N ALA A 31 0.94 13.08 -21.14
CA ALA A 31 0.80 14.15 -22.14
C ALA A 31 -0.66 14.48 -22.48
N ASP A 32 -1.59 13.56 -22.25
CA ASP A 32 -3.03 13.73 -22.45
C ASP A 32 -3.72 14.46 -21.27
N GLY A 33 -2.95 14.93 -20.28
CA GLY A 33 -3.46 15.60 -19.09
C GLY A 33 -3.95 14.65 -17.99
N SER A 34 -3.88 13.33 -18.20
CA SER A 34 -4.18 12.34 -17.15
C SER A 34 -2.99 12.12 -16.22
N ALA A 35 -3.23 11.44 -15.10
CA ALA A 35 -2.16 11.01 -14.18
C ALA A 35 -2.36 9.56 -13.77
N ILE A 36 -1.29 8.76 -13.84
CA ILE A 36 -1.36 7.31 -13.64
C ILE A 36 -0.47 6.89 -12.47
N TRP A 37 -1.03 6.10 -11.56
CA TRP A 37 -0.27 5.43 -10.51
C TRP A 37 0.46 4.21 -11.10
N PRO A 38 1.68 3.89 -10.64
CA PRO A 38 2.39 2.70 -11.09
C PRO A 38 1.59 1.42 -10.80
N SER A 39 1.42 0.56 -11.81
CA SER A 39 0.89 -0.79 -11.64
C SER A 39 1.99 -1.73 -11.15
N VAL A 40 1.72 -2.53 -10.12
CA VAL A 40 2.67 -3.49 -9.52
C VAL A 40 1.97 -4.83 -9.29
N ASN A 41 2.73 -5.92 -9.33
CA ASN A 41 2.22 -7.25 -8.99
C ASN A 41 2.03 -7.37 -7.46
N ARG A 42 1.12 -8.26 -7.06
CA ARG A 42 0.88 -8.57 -5.64
C ARG A 42 2.13 -9.00 -4.86
N ASN A 43 3.11 -9.60 -5.54
CA ASN A 43 4.33 -10.16 -4.96
C ASN A 43 5.56 -9.26 -5.12
N ASP A 44 5.41 -8.07 -5.71
CA ASP A 44 6.53 -7.13 -5.85
C ASP A 44 6.89 -6.49 -4.50
N TRP A 45 8.10 -5.93 -4.44
CA TRP A 45 8.58 -5.14 -3.30
C TRP A 45 9.40 -3.95 -3.82
N CYS A 46 9.04 -2.74 -3.39
CA CYS A 46 9.66 -1.49 -3.84
C CYS A 46 10.54 -0.82 -2.77
N GLY A 47 10.77 -1.45 -1.61
CA GLY A 47 11.55 -0.87 -0.50
C GLY A 47 10.78 0.10 0.41
N GLU A 48 9.59 0.57 0.00
CA GLU A 48 8.75 1.53 0.74
C GLU A 48 7.58 0.82 1.47
N TYR A 49 7.82 -0.39 1.98
CA TYR A 49 6.77 -1.17 2.64
C TYR A 49 6.26 -0.47 3.90
N ARG A 50 4.93 -0.30 4.01
CA ARG A 50 4.29 0.26 5.20
C ARG A 50 3.21 -0.67 5.69
N GLN A 51 3.31 -1.08 6.95
CA GLN A 51 2.27 -1.87 7.59
C GLN A 51 1.04 -1.01 7.86
N ILE A 52 -0.14 -1.61 7.75
CA ILE A 52 -1.34 -1.05 8.35
C ILE A 52 -1.14 -1.22 9.86
N PRO A 53 -1.02 -0.13 10.65
CA PRO A 53 -0.95 -0.26 12.10
C PRO A 53 -2.22 -0.99 12.55
N PRO A 54 -2.12 -1.92 13.51
CA PRO A 54 -3.31 -2.54 14.07
C PRO A 54 -4.27 -1.44 14.54
N PRO A 55 -5.59 -1.64 14.42
CA PRO A 55 -6.56 -0.66 14.92
C PRO A 55 -6.21 -0.39 16.38
N GLU A 56 -6.04 0.89 16.73
CA GLU A 56 -5.85 1.23 18.13
C GLU A 56 -7.13 0.80 18.86
N ASN A 57 -7.01 -0.12 19.82
CA ASN A 57 -8.09 -0.39 20.76
C ASN A 57 -7.96 0.67 21.85
N PRO A 58 -8.85 1.68 21.91
CA PRO A 58 -8.72 2.77 22.89
C PRO A 58 -8.79 2.26 24.35
N GLY A 59 -9.35 1.06 24.56
CA GLY A 59 -9.42 0.37 25.84
C GLY A 59 -8.16 -0.38 26.26
N LEU A 60 -7.14 -0.50 25.41
CA LEU A 60 -5.87 -1.17 25.73
C LEU A 60 -4.80 -0.17 26.17
N ARG A 61 -5.18 0.87 26.93
CA ARG A 61 -4.20 1.69 27.66
C ARG A 61 -3.48 0.75 28.62
N LYS A 62 -2.23 0.44 28.27
CA LYS A 62 -1.33 -0.44 29.01
C LYS A 62 -1.49 -0.19 30.51
N MET A 63 -2.07 -1.16 31.24
CA MET A 63 -1.74 -1.33 32.65
C MET A 63 -0.27 -1.72 32.68
N VAL A 64 0.59 -0.70 32.70
CA VAL A 64 1.98 -0.86 33.10
C VAL A 64 1.93 -0.84 34.63
N ILE A 65 1.95 -2.04 35.21
CA ILE A 65 2.30 -2.26 36.61
C ILE A 65 3.79 -2.58 36.63
#